data_AF-A0A241VZJ5-F1
#
_entry.id   AF-A0A241VZJ5-F1
#
_cell.length_a   1.000
_cell.length_b   1.000
_cell.length_c   1.000
_cell.angle_alpha   90.00
_cell.angle_beta   90.00
_cell.angle_gamma   90.00
#
_symmetry.space_group_name_H-M   'P 1'
#
loop_
_entity.id
_entity.type
_entity.pdbx_description
1 polymer ?
#
loop_
_entity_poly.entity_id
_entity_poly.type
_entity_poly.pdbx_seq_one_letter_code
_entity_poly.pdbx_strand_id
1 'polypeptide(L)'
;MHKKIVLSLFFVFLTACFQRDKQEIPQEGEIVFWKQDLELIVKAKLGPRREHIPSQFDYEFYRPAREHYLGQFPIDYVPEKFQPITQQQADSLPRPDSNRQLQFDLKLGNSDFQATDGPLPDHDDQVRVRIEGLTMDMRADNLDTYKTFIQRKEFFKENSKFEKYGLTCYQKKVADNFYGCYGKSKGQHVTGVLLNVIALEITPSNQIAQIRGNSYEPNKYGGIWVQWETNLNNWDKWQEIDNAIWRLLDTWNAAPSSQKSN
;
A
#
# COMPACT_ATOMS: atom_id res chain seq x y z
N MET A 1 -55.32 -18.62 -61.32
CA MET A 1 -54.72 -19.52 -60.30
C MET A 1 -53.47 -18.87 -59.73
N HIS A 2 -53.54 -18.56 -58.44
CA HIS A 2 -52.51 -18.28 -57.43
C HIS A 2 -51.18 -17.60 -57.83
N LYS A 3 -51.09 -16.29 -57.59
CA LYS A 3 -49.81 -15.58 -57.38
C LYS A 3 -49.33 -15.83 -55.95
N LYS A 4 -48.20 -16.52 -55.80
CA LYS A 4 -47.52 -16.70 -54.50
C LYS A 4 -46.78 -15.40 -54.15
N ILE A 5 -47.22 -14.73 -53.09
CA ILE A 5 -46.47 -13.65 -52.45
C ILE A 5 -45.53 -14.31 -51.43
N VAL A 6 -44.23 -14.27 -51.71
CA VAL A 6 -43.19 -14.69 -50.75
C VAL A 6 -42.88 -13.46 -49.88
N LEU A 7 -43.42 -13.43 -48.67
CA LEU A 7 -43.02 -12.47 -47.64
C LEU A 7 -41.71 -12.98 -47.02
N SER A 8 -40.58 -12.41 -47.41
CA SER A 8 -39.29 -12.66 -46.77
C SER A 8 -39.24 -11.83 -45.48
N LEU A 9 -39.47 -12.46 -44.33
CA LEU A 9 -39.21 -11.85 -43.02
C LEU A 9 -37.69 -11.72 -42.84
N PHE A 10 -37.17 -10.51 -43.04
CA PHE A 10 -35.84 -10.14 -42.56
C PHE A 10 -35.91 -9.95 -41.04
N PHE A 11 -35.60 -11.02 -40.29
CA PHE A 11 -35.27 -10.93 -38.87
C PHE A 11 -33.89 -10.25 -38.75
N VAL A 12 -33.88 -8.92 -38.62
CA VAL A 12 -32.68 -8.19 -38.22
C VAL A 12 -32.50 -8.46 -36.72
N PHE A 13 -31.63 -9.42 -36.40
CA PHE A 13 -31.07 -9.55 -35.06
C PHE A 13 -30.24 -8.30 -34.77
N LEU A 14 -30.85 -7.29 -34.15
CA LEU A 14 -30.14 -6.23 -33.44
C LEU A 14 -29.53 -6.85 -32.19
N THR A 15 -28.43 -7.59 -32.34
CA THR A 15 -27.50 -7.80 -31.23
C THR A 15 -26.83 -6.45 -30.99
N ALA A 16 -27.46 -5.65 -30.13
CA ALA A 16 -26.78 -4.56 -29.46
C ALA A 16 -25.63 -5.20 -28.67
N CYS A 17 -24.45 -5.24 -29.27
CA CYS A 17 -23.20 -5.40 -28.55
C CYS A 17 -23.12 -4.23 -27.58
N PHE A 18 -23.58 -4.44 -26.34
CA PHE A 18 -23.07 -3.67 -25.21
C PHE A 18 -21.59 -3.98 -25.12
N GLN A 19 -20.77 -3.26 -25.89
CA GLN A 19 -19.39 -3.03 -25.51
C GLN A 19 -19.48 -2.35 -24.16
N ARG A 20 -19.25 -3.10 -23.07
CA ARG A 20 -18.94 -2.47 -21.79
C ARG A 20 -17.79 -1.52 -22.09
N ASP A 21 -18.02 -0.22 -21.89
CA ASP A 21 -16.97 0.78 -22.01
C ASP A 21 -15.73 0.24 -21.30
N LYS A 22 -14.62 0.17 -22.03
CA LYS A 22 -13.37 -0.28 -21.48
C LYS A 22 -13.04 0.71 -20.37
N GLN A 23 -13.19 0.27 -19.13
CA GLN A 23 -12.93 1.14 -17.97
C GLN A 23 -11.52 1.72 -18.16
N GLU A 24 -11.42 3.04 -18.18
CA GLU A 24 -10.15 3.73 -18.40
C GLU A 24 -9.33 3.71 -17.12
N ILE A 25 -8.01 3.54 -17.26
CA ILE A 25 -7.08 3.56 -16.13
C ILE A 25 -6.87 5.02 -15.75
N PRO A 26 -7.05 5.40 -14.48
CA PRO A 26 -6.82 6.77 -14.04
C PRO A 26 -5.40 7.27 -14.38
N GLN A 27 -5.32 8.51 -14.85
CA GLN A 27 -4.08 9.14 -15.29
C GLN A 27 -3.47 10.03 -14.20
N GLU A 28 -2.18 10.37 -14.36
CA GLU A 28 -1.51 11.33 -13.47
C GLU A 28 -2.29 12.65 -13.38
N GLY A 29 -2.37 13.20 -12.16
CA GLY A 29 -3.11 14.43 -11.87
C GLY A 29 -4.61 14.27 -11.64
N GLU A 30 -5.22 13.14 -12.04
CA GLU A 30 -6.62 12.85 -11.77
C GLU A 30 -6.87 12.59 -10.27
N ILE A 31 -8.09 12.90 -9.81
CA ILE A 31 -8.50 12.63 -8.44
C ILE A 31 -9.15 11.25 -8.38
N VAL A 32 -8.62 10.38 -7.52
CA VAL A 32 -9.18 9.05 -7.28
C VAL A 32 -9.87 8.94 -5.93
N PHE A 33 -10.79 7.98 -5.83
CA PHE A 33 -11.49 7.61 -4.60
C PHE A 33 -11.40 6.11 -4.42
N TRP A 34 -10.54 5.66 -3.49
CA TRP A 34 -10.29 4.24 -3.26
C TRP A 34 -10.56 3.87 -1.81
N LYS A 35 -11.53 2.98 -1.62
CA LYS A 35 -11.85 2.40 -0.31
C LYS A 35 -10.84 1.30 0.00
N GLN A 36 -10.21 1.36 1.16
CA GLN A 36 -9.40 0.28 1.71
C GLN A 36 -10.17 -0.44 2.83
N ASP A 37 -10.76 0.35 3.74
CA ASP A 37 -11.71 -0.11 4.76
C ASP A 37 -12.79 0.98 4.94
N LEU A 38 -13.76 0.79 5.84
CA LEU A 38 -14.78 1.79 6.17
C LEU A 38 -14.18 3.08 6.75
N GLU A 39 -13.05 2.97 7.44
CA GLU A 39 -12.36 4.09 8.09
C GLU A 39 -11.10 4.56 7.34
N LEU A 40 -10.75 3.92 6.21
CA LEU A 40 -9.70 4.36 5.29
C LEU A 40 -10.25 4.46 3.87
N ILE A 41 -10.54 5.68 3.47
CA ILE A 41 -10.95 5.98 2.10
C ILE A 41 -10.01 7.04 1.55
N VAL A 42 -9.20 6.64 0.59
CA VAL A 42 -8.22 7.50 -0.06
C VAL A 42 -8.93 8.40 -1.05
N LYS A 43 -8.80 9.71 -0.86
CA LYS A 43 -9.12 10.72 -1.86
C LYS A 43 -7.88 11.56 -2.12
N ALA A 44 -7.28 11.41 -3.30
CA ALA A 44 -6.00 12.02 -3.61
C ALA A 44 -5.85 12.29 -5.11
N LYS A 45 -4.99 13.25 -5.45
CA LYS A 45 -4.47 13.40 -6.82
C LYS A 45 -3.42 12.32 -7.08
N LEU A 46 -3.53 11.65 -8.22
CA LEU A 46 -2.54 10.67 -8.65
C LEU A 46 -1.21 11.33 -8.98
N GLY A 47 -0.14 10.75 -8.46
CA GLY A 47 1.22 11.11 -8.84
C GLY A 47 1.70 10.34 -10.08
N PRO A 48 2.98 10.52 -10.43
CA PRO A 48 3.63 9.81 -11.53
C PRO A 48 3.41 8.30 -11.48
N ARG A 49 3.09 7.74 -12.65
CA ARG A 49 2.88 6.30 -12.82
C ARG A 49 4.23 5.57 -12.82
N ARG A 50 4.22 4.36 -12.27
CA ARG A 50 5.35 3.43 -12.35
C ARG A 50 5.50 2.86 -13.77
N GLU A 51 6.71 2.50 -14.15
CA GLU A 51 6.95 1.72 -15.36
C GLU A 51 6.46 0.29 -15.15
N HIS A 52 5.85 -0.29 -16.18
CA HIS A 52 5.41 -1.67 -16.14
C HIS A 52 6.47 -2.60 -16.72
N ILE A 53 6.82 -3.64 -15.98
CA ILE A 53 7.68 -4.72 -16.44
C ILE A 53 6.79 -5.78 -17.11
N PRO A 54 6.93 -6.01 -18.44
CA PRO A 54 6.08 -6.96 -19.15
C PRO A 54 6.15 -8.36 -18.57
N SER A 55 4.99 -9.01 -18.49
CA SER A 55 4.80 -10.34 -17.92
C SER A 55 3.76 -11.13 -18.71
N GLN A 56 3.71 -12.45 -18.49
CA GLN A 56 2.68 -13.29 -19.11
C GLN A 56 1.25 -12.98 -18.60
N PHE A 57 1.09 -12.13 -17.58
CA PHE A 57 -0.18 -11.78 -16.95
C PHE A 57 -0.55 -10.29 -17.09
N ASP A 58 0.00 -9.57 -18.08
CA ASP A 58 -0.23 -8.11 -18.23
C ASP A 58 -1.72 -7.74 -18.40
N TYR A 59 -2.53 -8.64 -18.94
CA TYR A 59 -3.99 -8.49 -19.03
C TYR A 59 -4.69 -8.36 -17.66
N GLU A 60 -4.00 -8.76 -16.59
CA GLU A 60 -4.44 -8.60 -15.20
C GLU A 60 -3.98 -7.28 -14.59
N PHE A 61 -2.84 -6.74 -15.02
CA PHE A 61 -2.26 -5.53 -14.46
C PHE A 61 -3.03 -4.28 -14.90
N TYR A 62 -3.39 -4.18 -16.17
CA TYR A 62 -4.06 -3.00 -16.77
C TYR A 62 -5.58 -2.97 -16.61
N ARG A 63 -6.08 -3.31 -15.43
CA ARG A 63 -7.49 -3.22 -15.11
C ARG A 63 -7.68 -2.09 -14.10
N PRO A 64 -8.49 -1.05 -14.37
CA PRO A 64 -8.62 0.09 -13.46
C PRO A 64 -9.11 -0.28 -12.07
N ALA A 65 -10.02 -1.25 -11.97
CA ALA A 65 -10.45 -1.78 -10.68
C ALA A 65 -9.29 -2.44 -9.90
N ARG A 66 -8.22 -2.83 -10.60
CA ARG A 66 -7.05 -3.55 -10.06
C ARG A 66 -5.94 -2.65 -9.54
N GLU A 67 -5.88 -1.41 -10.02
CA GLU A 67 -4.73 -0.53 -9.84
C GLU A 67 -4.98 0.46 -8.69
N HIS A 68 -4.47 0.14 -7.49
CA HIS A 68 -4.47 1.03 -6.32
C HIS A 68 -3.08 1.64 -6.04
N TYR A 69 -2.30 1.86 -7.10
CA TYR A 69 -1.04 2.58 -7.02
C TYR A 69 -1.30 4.08 -7.12
N LEU A 70 -1.06 4.83 -6.04
CA LEU A 70 -1.31 6.28 -5.98
C LEU A 70 -0.28 7.10 -6.75
N GLY A 71 0.94 6.59 -6.90
CA GLY A 71 2.03 7.29 -7.55
C GLY A 71 3.31 7.30 -6.72
N GLN A 72 4.28 8.03 -7.24
CA GLN A 72 5.59 8.23 -6.64
C GLN A 72 5.73 9.67 -6.15
N PHE A 73 6.12 9.88 -4.90
CA PHE A 73 6.14 11.20 -4.26
C PHE A 73 7.47 11.47 -3.56
N PRO A 74 7.99 12.72 -3.55
CA PRO A 74 9.04 13.12 -2.62
C PRO A 74 8.63 12.84 -1.16
N ILE A 75 9.58 12.50 -0.29
CA ILE A 75 9.29 12.22 1.14
C ILE A 75 8.64 13.42 1.88
N ASP A 76 8.96 14.63 1.44
CA ASP A 76 8.42 15.89 1.96
C ASP A 76 7.16 16.37 1.21
N TYR A 77 6.63 15.59 0.26
CA TYR A 77 5.45 15.94 -0.53
C TYR A 77 4.26 16.31 0.35
N VAL A 78 3.68 17.49 0.16
CA VAL A 78 2.47 17.94 0.87
C VAL A 78 1.26 17.81 -0.07
N PRO A 79 0.41 16.78 0.10
CA PRO A 79 -0.77 16.61 -0.75
C PRO A 79 -1.86 17.62 -0.42
N GLU A 80 -2.72 17.86 -1.41
CA GLU A 80 -3.99 18.56 -1.20
C GLU A 80 -4.87 17.77 -0.21
N LYS A 81 -5.40 18.45 0.80
CA LYS A 81 -6.36 17.87 1.74
C LYS A 81 -7.77 18.07 1.22
N PHE A 82 -8.47 16.98 0.96
CA PHE A 82 -9.86 17.01 0.53
C PHE A 82 -10.81 16.95 1.73
N GLN A 83 -12.03 17.45 1.53
CA GLN A 83 -13.11 17.29 2.51
C GLN A 83 -13.53 15.82 2.62
N PRO A 84 -13.88 15.34 3.83
CA PRO A 84 -14.47 14.03 4.02
C PRO A 84 -15.71 13.81 3.15
N ILE A 85 -15.92 12.57 2.73
CA ILE A 85 -17.11 12.18 1.97
C ILE A 85 -18.28 11.85 2.91
N THR A 86 -19.50 11.80 2.35
CA THR A 86 -20.67 11.35 3.11
C THR A 86 -20.64 9.83 3.32
N GLN A 87 -21.37 9.35 4.33
CA GLN A 87 -21.53 7.91 4.55
C GLN A 87 -22.11 7.19 3.32
N GLN A 88 -23.11 7.80 2.67
CA GLN A 88 -23.70 7.26 1.44
C GLN A 88 -22.67 7.10 0.31
N GLN A 89 -21.79 8.09 0.13
CA GLN A 89 -20.69 8.00 -0.83
C GLN A 89 -19.73 6.88 -0.45
N ALA A 90 -19.32 6.81 0.82
CA ALA A 90 -18.43 5.77 1.33
C ALA A 90 -18.98 4.34 1.13
N ASP A 91 -20.28 4.15 1.34
CA ASP A 91 -20.95 2.86 1.18
C ASP A 91 -21.08 2.45 -0.28
N SER A 92 -21.17 3.42 -1.20
CA SER A 92 -21.23 3.16 -2.64
C SER A 92 -19.89 2.78 -3.29
N LEU A 93 -18.76 3.07 -2.62
CA LEU A 93 -17.44 2.76 -3.16
C LEU A 93 -17.16 1.25 -3.11
N PRO A 94 -16.59 0.68 -4.19
CA PRO A 94 -16.24 -0.74 -4.21
C PRO A 94 -15.17 -1.04 -3.17
N ARG A 95 -15.28 -2.20 -2.51
CA ARG A 95 -14.19 -2.72 -1.65
C ARG A 95 -12.97 -3.08 -2.52
N PRO A 96 -11.76 -3.02 -1.96
CA PRO A 96 -10.59 -3.54 -2.68
C PRO A 96 -10.79 -5.04 -2.90
N ASP A 97 -10.31 -5.56 -4.03
CA ASP A 97 -10.15 -7.00 -4.16
C ASP A 97 -9.11 -7.46 -3.12
N SER A 98 -9.26 -8.67 -2.62
CA SER A 98 -8.42 -9.31 -1.59
C SER A 98 -6.91 -9.13 -1.78
N ASN A 99 -6.43 -8.99 -3.03
CA ASN A 99 -5.01 -8.82 -3.37
C ASN A 99 -4.59 -7.35 -3.62
N ARG A 100 -5.45 -6.34 -3.38
CA ARG A 100 -5.30 -4.97 -3.93
C ARG A 100 -5.22 -3.87 -2.89
N GLN A 101 -4.09 -3.90 -2.25
CA GLN A 101 -3.62 -2.97 -1.25
C GLN A 101 -3.28 -1.61 -1.88
N LEU A 102 -3.56 -0.53 -1.16
CA LEU A 102 -3.04 0.78 -1.53
C LEU A 102 -1.51 0.69 -1.62
N GLN A 103 -0.94 1.14 -2.73
CA GLN A 103 0.50 1.22 -2.90
C GLN A 103 0.90 2.63 -3.30
N PHE A 104 2.05 3.08 -2.82
CA PHE A 104 2.73 4.27 -3.34
C PHE A 104 4.23 4.12 -3.08
N ASP A 105 5.01 4.93 -3.78
CA ASP A 105 6.46 4.98 -3.59
C ASP A 105 6.86 6.36 -3.07
N LEU A 106 7.85 6.40 -2.16
CA LEU A 106 8.51 7.63 -1.74
C LEU A 106 9.91 7.71 -2.35
N LYS A 107 10.30 8.91 -2.76
CA LYS A 107 11.67 9.27 -3.13
C LYS A 107 12.35 9.92 -1.94
N LEU A 108 13.46 9.33 -1.52
CA LEU A 108 14.33 9.91 -0.49
C LEU A 108 15.29 10.89 -1.16
N GLY A 109 15.36 12.13 -0.66
CA GLY A 109 16.19 13.16 -1.24
C GLY A 109 15.75 13.58 -2.66
N ASN A 110 16.72 13.98 -3.49
CA ASN A 110 16.48 14.56 -4.82
C ASN A 110 16.77 13.59 -5.97
N SER A 111 16.80 12.28 -5.69
CA SER A 111 17.15 11.26 -6.69
C SER A 111 16.06 11.16 -7.76
N ASP A 112 16.47 11.22 -9.02
CA ASP A 112 15.56 11.11 -10.15
C ASP A 112 15.56 9.67 -10.67
N PHE A 113 14.52 8.93 -10.32
CA PHE A 113 14.25 7.59 -10.82
C PHE A 113 12.75 7.39 -10.96
N GLN A 114 12.36 6.48 -11.84
CA GLN A 114 10.97 6.03 -11.96
C GLN A 114 10.86 4.63 -11.36
N ALA A 115 9.92 4.44 -10.43
CA ALA A 115 9.65 3.12 -9.86
C ALA A 115 9.06 2.21 -10.95
N THR A 116 9.29 0.91 -10.82
CA THR A 116 8.58 -0.11 -11.60
C THR A 116 7.45 -0.74 -10.79
N ASP A 117 6.68 -1.62 -11.42
CA ASP A 117 5.73 -2.51 -10.76
C ASP A 117 6.33 -3.84 -10.32
N GLY A 118 7.66 -3.97 -10.34
CA GLY A 118 8.37 -5.11 -9.81
C GLY A 118 8.09 -5.38 -8.33
N PRO A 119 8.54 -6.51 -7.80
CA PRO A 119 8.29 -6.87 -6.41
C PRO A 119 9.09 -6.03 -5.42
N LEU A 120 10.29 -5.57 -5.79
CA LEU A 120 11.27 -4.90 -4.92
C LEU A 120 11.54 -3.46 -5.34
N PRO A 121 11.98 -2.58 -4.41
CA PRO A 121 12.44 -1.24 -4.77
C PRO A 121 13.53 -1.29 -5.86
N ASP A 122 13.41 -0.40 -6.84
CA ASP A 122 14.24 -0.34 -8.05
C ASP A 122 15.50 0.53 -7.84
N HIS A 123 15.47 1.39 -6.83
CA HIS A 123 16.52 2.35 -6.52
C HIS A 123 16.81 2.42 -5.02
N ASP A 124 18.04 2.73 -4.64
CA ASP A 124 18.46 2.81 -3.24
C ASP A 124 17.64 3.84 -2.46
N ASP A 125 17.33 4.98 -3.06
CA ASP A 125 16.50 6.03 -2.46
C ASP A 125 14.98 5.81 -2.58
N GLN A 126 14.54 4.62 -3.00
CA GLN A 126 13.12 4.30 -3.06
C GLN A 126 12.63 3.69 -1.74
N VAL A 127 11.44 4.12 -1.33
CA VAL A 127 10.65 3.42 -0.32
C VAL A 127 9.34 2.98 -0.95
N ARG A 128 9.16 1.67 -1.09
CA ARG A 128 7.87 1.13 -1.55
C ARG A 128 6.96 0.89 -0.36
N VAL A 129 5.75 1.45 -0.40
CA VAL A 129 4.78 1.37 0.69
C VAL A 129 3.54 0.60 0.22
N ARG A 130 3.08 -0.36 1.00
CA ARG A 130 1.87 -1.15 0.79
C ARG A 130 0.99 -1.07 2.04
N ILE A 131 -0.31 -0.84 1.86
CA ILE A 131 -1.29 -0.77 2.94
C ILE A 131 -2.28 -1.92 2.81
N GLU A 132 -2.32 -2.76 3.82
CA GLU A 132 -3.21 -3.91 3.90
C GLU A 132 -4.17 -3.79 5.07
N GLY A 133 -5.23 -4.61 5.06
CA GLY A 133 -6.03 -4.84 6.24
C GLY A 133 -5.34 -5.83 7.17
N LEU A 134 -5.49 -5.66 8.48
CA LEU A 134 -5.07 -6.68 9.44
C LEU A 134 -5.80 -8.01 9.21
N THR A 135 -5.10 -9.13 9.45
CA THR A 135 -5.72 -10.45 9.44
C THR A 135 -6.78 -10.57 10.54
N MET A 136 -7.70 -11.53 10.40
CA MET A 136 -8.76 -11.76 11.39
C MET A 136 -8.20 -12.00 12.80
N ASP A 137 -7.15 -12.81 12.91
CA ASP A 137 -6.53 -13.13 14.21
C ASP A 137 -5.88 -11.89 14.85
N MET A 138 -5.17 -11.08 14.05
CA MET A 138 -4.58 -9.84 14.56
C MET A 138 -5.63 -8.84 15.04
N ARG A 139 -6.79 -8.77 14.36
CA ARG A 139 -7.92 -7.94 14.80
C ARG A 139 -8.54 -8.49 16.09
N ALA A 140 -8.76 -9.80 16.17
CA ALA A 140 -9.34 -10.46 17.34
C ALA A 140 -8.48 -10.27 18.60
N ASP A 141 -7.16 -10.39 18.45
CA ASP A 141 -6.20 -10.24 19.56
C ASP A 141 -5.80 -8.78 19.83
N ASN A 142 -6.32 -7.82 19.05
CA ASN A 142 -5.95 -6.41 19.10
C ASN A 142 -4.42 -6.24 19.09
N LEU A 143 -3.78 -6.94 18.14
CA LEU A 143 -2.34 -7.12 18.07
C LEU A 143 -1.69 -5.91 17.38
N ASP A 144 -1.15 -5.00 18.18
CA ASP A 144 -0.39 -3.84 17.68
C ASP A 144 1.09 -4.18 17.43
N THR A 145 1.80 -3.22 16.83
CA THR A 145 3.23 -3.37 16.50
C THR A 145 4.09 -3.71 17.70
N TYR A 146 3.85 -3.07 18.84
CA TYR A 146 4.64 -3.29 20.05
C TYR A 146 4.38 -4.68 20.63
N LYS A 147 3.12 -5.10 20.75
CA LYS A 147 2.76 -6.45 21.18
C LYS A 147 3.38 -7.51 20.27
N THR A 148 3.31 -7.30 18.96
CA THR A 148 3.94 -8.16 17.95
C THR A 148 5.44 -8.28 18.19
N PHE A 149 6.13 -7.16 18.46
CA PHE A 149 7.55 -7.16 18.76
C PHE A 149 7.88 -7.96 20.04
N ILE A 150 7.10 -7.79 21.10
CA ILE A 150 7.30 -8.53 22.35
C ILE A 150 7.08 -10.03 22.18
N GLN A 151 6.05 -10.44 21.44
CA GLN A 151 5.79 -11.86 21.16
C GLN A 151 6.90 -12.52 20.32
N ARG A 152 7.54 -11.75 19.44
CA ARG A 152 8.64 -12.26 18.59
C ARG A 152 9.99 -12.40 19.30
N LYS A 153 10.07 -12.12 20.60
CA LYS A 153 11.34 -12.20 21.36
C LYS A 153 12.01 -13.57 21.28
N GLU A 154 11.24 -14.64 21.19
CA GLU A 154 11.77 -16.00 21.06
C GLU A 154 12.58 -16.25 19.78
N PHE A 155 12.40 -15.42 18.75
CA PHE A 155 13.16 -15.50 17.49
C PHE A 155 14.49 -14.73 17.55
N PHE A 156 14.76 -14.04 18.65
CA PHE A 156 15.96 -13.24 18.84
C PHE A 156 17.00 -13.95 19.72
N LYS A 157 18.27 -13.76 19.41
CA LYS A 157 19.36 -14.28 20.24
C LYS A 157 19.35 -13.59 21.59
N GLU A 158 19.46 -14.37 22.65
CA GLU A 158 19.56 -13.87 24.01
C GLU A 158 20.81 -12.98 24.15
N ASN A 159 20.70 -11.87 24.88
CA ASN A 159 21.77 -10.88 25.07
C ASN A 159 22.29 -10.17 23.81
N SER A 160 21.59 -10.24 22.68
CA SER A 160 21.94 -9.52 21.44
C SER A 160 21.31 -8.12 21.33
N LYS A 161 20.79 -7.57 22.42
CA LYS A 161 20.13 -6.26 22.42
C LYS A 161 21.14 -5.15 22.12
N PHE A 162 20.81 -4.28 21.18
CA PHE A 162 21.54 -3.03 20.95
C PHE A 162 20.57 -1.91 20.53
N GLU A 163 21.01 -0.66 20.65
CA GLU A 163 20.26 0.50 20.17
C GLU A 163 20.95 1.08 18.92
N LYS A 164 20.17 1.44 17.89
CA LYS A 164 20.68 2.07 16.68
C LYS A 164 19.64 3.00 16.07
N TYR A 165 20.01 4.26 15.80
CA TYR A 165 19.11 5.29 15.24
C TYR A 165 17.80 5.47 16.04
N GLY A 166 17.85 5.26 17.36
CA GLY A 166 16.66 5.31 18.23
C GLY A 166 15.75 4.07 18.16
N LEU A 167 16.22 2.99 17.53
CA LEU A 167 15.56 1.68 17.51
C LEU A 167 16.19 0.74 18.52
N THR A 168 15.35 -0.03 19.20
CA THR A 168 15.78 -1.18 19.99
C THR A 168 15.84 -2.41 19.11
N CYS A 169 17.04 -2.95 18.90
CA CYS A 169 17.32 -4.03 17.98
C CYS A 169 17.82 -5.30 18.69
N TYR A 170 17.56 -6.43 18.05
CA TYR A 170 18.11 -7.72 18.43
C TYR A 170 18.56 -8.48 17.18
N GLN A 171 19.61 -9.28 17.33
CA GLN A 171 20.02 -10.23 16.30
C GLN A 171 19.03 -11.41 16.26
N LYS A 172 18.63 -11.84 15.07
CA LYS A 172 17.76 -13.01 14.91
C LYS A 172 18.56 -14.30 15.08
N LYS A 173 17.90 -15.35 15.57
CA LYS A 173 18.50 -16.69 15.70
C LYS A 173 18.83 -17.33 14.35
N VAL A 174 18.13 -16.93 13.28
CA VAL A 174 18.24 -17.56 11.95
C VAL A 174 19.55 -17.28 11.23
N ALA A 175 20.16 -16.11 11.44
CA ALA A 175 21.39 -15.71 10.75
C ALA A 175 21.99 -14.46 11.41
N ASP A 176 23.31 -14.32 11.29
CA ASP A 176 24.05 -13.27 12.00
C ASP A 176 23.77 -11.85 11.48
N ASN A 177 23.45 -11.72 10.20
CA ASN A 177 23.21 -10.44 9.54
C ASN A 177 21.73 -10.05 9.49
N PHE A 178 20.89 -10.70 10.29
CA PHE A 178 19.46 -10.46 10.32
C PHE A 178 19.06 -9.90 11.67
N TYR A 179 18.37 -8.77 11.67
CA TYR A 179 17.96 -8.06 12.87
C TYR A 179 16.46 -7.82 12.90
N GLY A 180 15.89 -7.88 14.10
CA GLY A 180 14.55 -7.38 14.38
C GLY A 180 14.66 -6.14 15.26
N CYS A 181 14.14 -5.01 14.79
CA CYS A 181 14.23 -3.74 15.49
C CYS A 181 12.85 -3.14 15.69
N TYR A 182 12.63 -2.51 16.84
CA TYR A 182 11.41 -1.78 17.13
C TYR A 182 11.72 -0.30 17.35
N GLY A 183 10.91 0.55 16.74
CA GLY A 183 10.92 1.99 16.92
C GLY A 183 9.55 2.51 17.31
N LYS A 184 9.51 3.42 18.28
CA LYS A 184 8.27 4.13 18.60
C LYS A 184 7.98 5.17 17.53
N SER A 185 6.78 5.13 16.96
CA SER A 185 6.33 6.09 15.97
C SER A 185 6.06 7.45 16.61
N LYS A 186 6.22 8.54 15.84
CA LYS A 186 5.72 9.87 16.21
C LYS A 186 4.32 10.14 15.66
N GLY A 187 3.77 9.23 14.85
CA GLY A 187 2.41 9.31 14.32
C GLY A 187 1.37 9.25 15.43
N GLN A 188 0.30 10.04 15.29
CA GLN A 188 -0.77 10.08 16.28
C GLN A 188 -1.54 8.74 16.26
N HIS A 189 -1.69 8.15 17.45
CA HIS A 189 -2.34 6.85 17.65
C HIS A 189 -1.67 5.69 16.89
N VAL A 190 -0.36 5.80 16.65
CA VAL A 190 0.47 4.73 16.07
C VAL A 190 1.42 4.21 17.14
N THR A 191 1.46 2.89 17.32
CA THR A 191 2.30 2.26 18.34
C THR A 191 3.77 2.23 17.97
N GLY A 192 4.11 2.03 16.70
CA GLY A 192 5.49 1.98 16.25
C GLY A 192 5.68 1.26 14.93
N VAL A 193 6.94 0.94 14.63
CA VAL A 193 7.32 0.15 13.47
C VAL A 193 8.26 -0.98 13.91
N LEU A 194 8.02 -2.17 13.35
CA LEU A 194 8.89 -3.34 13.45
C LEU A 194 9.70 -3.48 12.17
N LEU A 195 11.00 -3.22 12.24
CA LEU A 195 11.92 -3.40 11.12
C LEU A 195 12.51 -4.81 11.15
N ASN A 196 12.44 -5.49 10.00
CA ASN A 196 13.33 -6.60 9.69
C ASN A 196 14.47 -6.04 8.83
N VAL A 197 15.70 -6.14 9.34
CA VAL A 197 16.89 -5.60 8.67
C VAL A 197 17.81 -6.74 8.28
N ILE A 198 18.23 -6.77 7.02
CA ILE A 198 19.16 -7.72 6.43
C ILE A 198 20.42 -6.95 6.05
N ALA A 199 21.44 -7.03 6.89
CA ALA A 199 22.72 -6.35 6.69
C ALA A 199 23.69 -7.22 5.88
N LEU A 200 23.26 -7.64 4.68
CA LEU A 200 24.08 -8.38 3.73
C LEU A 200 24.43 -7.49 2.55
N GLU A 201 25.64 -7.68 1.99
CA GLU A 201 25.97 -7.11 0.69
C GLU A 201 25.05 -7.69 -0.40
N ILE A 202 24.44 -6.81 -1.18
CA ILE A 202 23.59 -7.22 -2.30
C ILE A 202 24.51 -7.61 -3.45
N THR A 203 24.35 -8.85 -3.95
CA THR A 203 24.89 -9.25 -5.25
C THR A 203 23.80 -9.11 -6.32
N PRO A 204 24.16 -8.99 -7.62
CA PRO A 204 23.17 -9.01 -8.69
C PRO A 204 22.24 -10.24 -8.70
N SER A 205 22.67 -11.34 -8.08
CA SER A 205 21.89 -12.57 -7.94
C SER A 205 20.92 -12.58 -6.75
N ASN A 206 21.07 -11.67 -5.78
CA ASN A 206 20.29 -11.62 -4.54
C ASN A 206 19.67 -10.22 -4.34
N GLN A 207 18.85 -9.78 -5.30
CA GLN A 207 18.01 -8.62 -5.09
C GLN A 207 16.98 -8.95 -4.01
N ILE A 208 17.15 -8.37 -2.82
CA ILE A 208 16.23 -8.47 -1.69
C ILE A 208 16.03 -7.08 -1.12
N ALA A 209 14.83 -6.79 -0.63
CA ALA A 209 14.62 -5.62 0.23
C ALA A 209 15.41 -5.83 1.52
N GLN A 210 16.42 -4.99 1.76
CA GLN A 210 17.27 -5.12 2.94
C GLN A 210 16.57 -4.63 4.21
N ILE A 211 15.65 -3.69 4.10
CA ILE A 211 14.81 -3.25 5.21
C ILE A 211 13.35 -3.44 4.85
N ARG A 212 12.61 -4.11 5.73
CA ARG A 212 11.15 -4.16 5.70
C ARG A 212 10.59 -3.66 7.03
N GLY A 213 9.94 -2.51 7.01
CA GLY A 213 9.17 -1.98 8.14
C GLY A 213 7.72 -2.46 8.13
N ASN A 214 7.20 -2.79 9.29
CA ASN A 214 5.81 -3.20 9.48
C ASN A 214 5.21 -2.44 10.66
N SER A 215 4.06 -1.81 10.44
CA SER A 215 3.27 -1.17 11.48
C SER A 215 1.87 -1.75 11.46
N TYR A 216 1.46 -2.37 12.56
CA TYR A 216 0.16 -2.99 12.78
C TYR A 216 -0.62 -2.13 13.75
N GLU A 217 -1.70 -1.51 13.28
CA GLU A 217 -2.45 -0.52 14.04
C GLU A 217 -3.95 -0.89 14.09
N PRO A 218 -4.35 -1.78 15.03
CA PRO A 218 -5.73 -2.29 15.11
C PRO A 218 -6.77 -1.22 15.43
N ASN A 219 -6.37 -0.11 16.05
CA ASN A 219 -7.27 0.98 16.47
C ASN A 219 -7.18 2.23 15.58
N LYS A 220 -6.45 2.15 14.46
CA LYS A 220 -6.34 3.23 13.47
C LYS A 220 -6.95 2.73 12.17
N TYR A 221 -7.85 3.53 11.60
CA TYR A 221 -8.47 3.25 10.30
C TYR A 221 -9.14 1.87 10.19
N GLY A 222 -9.86 1.43 11.23
CA GLY A 222 -10.54 0.13 11.24
C GLY A 222 -9.61 -1.09 11.28
N GLY A 223 -8.31 -0.88 11.50
CA GLY A 223 -7.31 -1.94 11.64
C GLY A 223 -6.50 -2.18 10.37
N ILE A 224 -5.33 -1.52 10.31
CA ILE A 224 -4.44 -1.52 9.14
C ILE A 224 -3.07 -2.12 9.42
N TRP A 225 -2.45 -2.64 8.36
CA TRP A 225 -1.05 -3.01 8.29
C TRP A 225 -0.36 -2.14 7.24
N VAL A 226 0.60 -1.33 7.68
CA VAL A 226 1.50 -0.59 6.81
C VAL A 226 2.79 -1.39 6.66
N GLN A 227 3.12 -1.81 5.45
CA GLN A 227 4.41 -2.37 5.11
C GLN A 227 5.19 -1.39 4.25
N TRP A 228 6.48 -1.21 4.53
CA TRP A 228 7.36 -0.48 3.64
C TRP A 228 8.72 -1.17 3.48
N GLU A 229 9.33 -0.99 2.32
CA GLU A 229 10.59 -1.64 1.93
C GLU A 229 11.57 -0.63 1.32
N THR A 230 12.84 -0.73 1.68
CA THR A 230 13.91 0.15 1.17
C THR A 230 15.30 -0.49 1.32
N ASN A 231 16.32 0.18 0.79
CA ASN A 231 17.73 -0.19 0.91
C ASN A 231 18.27 0.03 2.34
N LEU A 232 19.28 -0.77 2.73
CA LEU A 232 19.96 -0.66 4.03
C LEU A 232 20.55 0.72 4.30
N ASN A 233 20.96 1.44 3.26
CA ASN A 233 21.54 2.78 3.33
C ASN A 233 20.57 3.82 3.91
N ASN A 234 19.28 3.53 3.97
CA ASN A 234 18.26 4.42 4.54
C ASN A 234 17.82 4.05 5.95
N TRP A 235 18.56 3.17 6.64
CA TRP A 235 18.18 2.74 7.99
C TRP A 235 18.08 3.92 8.98
N ASP A 236 18.97 4.89 8.90
CA ASP A 236 18.95 6.09 9.74
C ASP A 236 17.73 6.99 9.47
N LYS A 237 17.13 6.91 8.28
CA LYS A 237 15.93 7.65 7.87
C LYS A 237 14.61 6.97 8.25
N TRP A 238 14.62 5.83 8.94
CA TRP A 238 13.40 5.05 9.25
C TRP A 238 12.27 5.90 9.86
N GLN A 239 12.62 6.85 10.74
CA GLN A 239 11.64 7.67 11.43
C GLN A 239 11.05 8.75 10.52
N GLU A 240 11.85 9.28 9.58
CA GLU A 240 11.37 10.20 8.55
C GLU A 240 10.37 9.48 7.62
N ILE A 241 10.72 8.27 7.20
CA ILE A 241 9.88 7.40 6.37
C ILE A 241 8.55 7.11 7.05
N ASP A 242 8.59 6.63 8.30
CA ASP A 242 7.38 6.34 9.08
C ASP A 242 6.48 7.58 9.21
N ASN A 243 7.06 8.73 9.57
CA ASN A 243 6.32 9.98 9.70
C ASN A 243 5.68 10.43 8.37
N ALA A 244 6.41 10.32 7.26
CA ALA A 244 5.91 10.69 5.95
C ALA A 244 4.71 9.81 5.55
N ILE A 245 4.81 8.49 5.75
CA ILE A 245 3.70 7.57 5.46
C ILE A 245 2.47 7.94 6.26
N TRP A 246 2.59 8.13 7.57
CA TRP A 246 1.45 8.47 8.41
C TRP A 246 0.84 9.82 8.06
N ARG A 247 1.67 10.83 7.79
CA ARG A 247 1.22 12.17 7.35
C ARG A 247 0.43 12.10 6.05
N LEU A 248 0.89 11.30 5.09
CA LEU A 248 0.21 11.13 3.80
C LEU A 248 -1.12 10.40 3.97
N LEU A 249 -1.15 9.29 4.71
CA LEU A 249 -2.39 8.56 5.00
C LEU A 249 -3.41 9.43 5.74
N ASP A 250 -2.98 10.19 6.74
CA ASP A 250 -3.82 11.13 7.49
C ASP A 250 -4.39 12.24 6.60
N THR A 251 -3.65 12.68 5.58
CA THR A 251 -4.10 13.74 4.66
C THR A 251 -5.00 13.21 3.55
N TRP A 252 -4.72 12.02 3.04
CA TRP A 252 -5.50 11.37 1.98
C TRP A 252 -6.80 10.73 2.48
N ASN A 253 -6.91 10.44 3.78
CA ASN A 253 -8.10 9.83 4.32
C ASN A 253 -9.28 10.82 4.30
N ALA A 254 -10.26 10.51 3.47
CA ALA A 254 -11.53 11.23 3.34
C ALA A 254 -12.71 10.41 3.86
N ALA A 255 -12.47 9.35 4.65
CA ALA A 255 -13.54 8.59 5.28
C ALA A 255 -14.47 9.52 6.10
N PRO A 256 -15.78 9.25 6.12
CA PRO A 256 -16.72 9.99 6.96
C PRO A 256 -16.23 9.95 8.41
N SER A 257 -16.30 11.10 9.10
CA SER A 257 -16.07 11.08 10.55
C SER A 257 -17.10 10.14 11.16
N SER A 258 -16.65 9.20 12.00
CA SER A 258 -17.57 8.36 12.76
C SER A 258 -18.52 9.28 13.50
N GLN A 259 -19.79 9.32 13.06
CA GLN A 259 -20.83 9.91 13.87
C GLN A 259 -20.83 9.06 15.12
N LYS A 260 -20.30 9.59 16.23
CA LYS A 260 -20.60 9.03 17.54
C LYS A 260 -22.13 9.03 17.60
N SER A 261 -22.72 7.85 17.46
CA SER A 261 -24.12 7.64 17.78
C SER A 261 -24.27 8.07 19.23
N ASN A 262 -24.91 9.23 19.43
CA ASN A 262 -25.33 9.69 20.75
C ASN A 262 -26.27 8.68 21.39
#